data_AF-A0A1Y2VSW6-F1
#
_entry.id   AF-A0A1Y2VSW6-F1
#
_cell.length_a   1.000
_cell.length_b   1.000
_cell.length_c   1.000
_cell.angle_alpha   90.00
_cell.angle_beta   90.00
_cell.angle_gamma   90.00
#
_symmetry.space_group_name_H-M   'P 1'
#
loop_
_entity.id
_entity.type
_entity.pdbx_description
1 polymer ?
#
loop_
_entity_poly.entity_id
_entity_poly.type
_entity_poly.pdbx_seq_one_letter_code
_entity_poly.pdbx_strand_id
1 'polypeptide(L)'
;MSYRRSYEENNRQPSRDEVLDLQRRYSGLDDELYYIPGHRIHDAFTNYKNVSREASDACSSYKDAARSLESIKPYDTNNPPVDKHVHGRLFSRASHELLEPLAGNASRASRYHAERRDSFNARYAPVLEAKGQYEGHILEVEQAHVCANRHAKHQEQHHRYSSGMLQPTHQNHHQQGSYYAGDPWLHLQQPPVSLSYVQQPLVQYPYVQPPYAPAQQGYAPNQWQQEQYATHQWSHQQYGYATNQQPPPQFGYVTYGGWCW
;
A
#
# COMPACT_ATOMS: atom_id res chain seq x y z
N MET A 1 -8.71 -28.30 6.26
CA MET A 1 -9.31 -27.79 7.51
C MET A 1 -10.00 -26.47 7.19
N SER A 2 -11.30 -26.53 6.91
CA SER A 2 -12.40 -25.89 7.67
C SER A 2 -12.72 -24.43 7.30
N TYR A 3 -13.27 -24.23 6.09
CA TYR A 3 -13.96 -22.98 5.66
C TYR A 3 -15.29 -22.71 6.38
N ARG A 4 -15.76 -23.63 7.24
CA ARG A 4 -17.08 -23.55 7.90
C ARG A 4 -17.02 -22.98 9.32
N ARG A 5 -15.83 -22.76 9.88
CA ARG A 5 -15.65 -22.13 11.20
C ARG A 5 -15.60 -20.60 11.13
N SER A 6 -15.23 -20.03 9.99
CA SER A 6 -15.01 -18.58 9.84
C SER A 6 -16.28 -17.74 9.81
N TYR A 7 -17.43 -18.28 9.37
CA TYR A 7 -18.66 -17.48 9.28
C TYR A 7 -19.39 -17.28 10.61
N GLU A 8 -19.33 -18.23 11.54
CA GLU A 8 -19.95 -18.08 12.87
C GLU A 8 -19.07 -17.24 13.82
N GLU A 9 -17.75 -17.26 13.61
CA GLU A 9 -16.79 -16.51 14.43
C GLU A 9 -16.69 -15.03 14.02
N ASN A 10 -16.89 -14.72 12.72
CA ASN A 10 -16.84 -13.34 12.19
C ASN A 10 -18.04 -12.46 12.60
N ASN A 11 -19.12 -13.03 13.13
CA ASN A 11 -20.29 -12.28 13.64
C ASN A 11 -20.44 -12.37 15.16
N ARG A 12 -19.44 -12.91 15.86
CA ARG A 12 -19.45 -12.97 17.32
C ARG A 12 -19.29 -11.56 17.88
N GLN A 13 -20.30 -11.08 18.59
CA GLN A 13 -20.12 -9.91 19.44
C GLN A 13 -19.13 -10.25 20.56
N PRO A 14 -18.12 -9.39 20.79
CA PRO A 14 -17.16 -9.62 21.87
C PRO A 14 -17.91 -9.64 23.20
N SER A 15 -17.56 -10.59 24.07
CA SER A 15 -18.11 -10.64 25.42
C SER A 15 -17.70 -9.40 26.21
N ARG A 16 -18.48 -9.04 27.23
CA ARG A 16 -18.15 -7.91 28.11
C ARG A 16 -16.74 -8.02 28.71
N ASP A 17 -16.33 -9.23 29.11
CA ASP A 17 -15.01 -9.45 29.68
C ASP A 17 -13.90 -9.26 28.65
N GLU A 18 -14.12 -9.65 27.38
CA GLU A 18 -13.20 -9.38 26.26
C GLU A 18 -13.09 -7.87 25.97
N VAL A 19 -14.21 -7.14 25.96
CA VAL A 19 -14.21 -5.68 25.77
C VAL A 19 -13.41 -4.99 26.88
N LEU A 20 -13.69 -5.32 28.15
CA LEU A 20 -12.96 -4.75 29.29
C LEU A 20 -11.47 -5.07 29.23
N ASP A 21 -11.11 -6.28 28.82
CA ASP A 21 -9.71 -6.67 28.68
C ASP A 21 -8.99 -5.90 27.56
N LEU A 22 -9.67 -5.64 26.44
CA LEU A 22 -9.14 -4.81 25.36
C LEU A 22 -9.02 -3.34 25.76
N GLN A 23 -10.00 -2.77 26.46
CA GLN A 23 -9.94 -1.40 26.97
C GLN A 23 -8.78 -1.22 27.96
N ARG A 24 -8.48 -2.22 28.80
CA ARG A 24 -7.30 -2.21 29.69
C ARG A 24 -5.98 -2.22 28.91
N ARG A 25 -5.90 -2.99 27.82
CA ARG A 25 -4.70 -3.11 26.98
C ARG A 25 -4.49 -1.92 26.03
N TYR A 26 -5.58 -1.37 25.52
CA TYR A 26 -5.59 -0.34 24.50
C TYR A 26 -6.47 0.83 24.96
N SER A 27 -5.85 1.79 25.64
CA SER A 27 -6.52 3.04 26.02
C SER A 27 -7.11 3.73 24.78
N GLY A 28 -8.37 4.18 24.86
CA GLY A 28 -9.05 4.86 23.75
C GLY A 28 -9.97 3.97 22.94
N LEU A 29 -10.44 2.87 23.52
CA LEU A 29 -11.57 2.09 23.02
C LEU A 29 -12.80 2.40 23.88
N ASP A 30 -13.97 2.54 23.24
CA ASP A 30 -15.25 2.59 23.96
C ASP A 30 -15.83 1.17 24.17
N ASP A 31 -17.06 1.09 24.68
CA ASP A 31 -17.73 -0.18 24.99
C ASP A 31 -18.10 -0.99 23.74
N GLU A 32 -18.10 -0.34 22.57
CA GLU A 32 -18.33 -0.95 21.25
C GLU A 32 -17.02 -1.16 20.47
N LEU A 33 -15.87 -0.97 21.11
CA LEU A 33 -14.53 -1.03 20.49
C LEU A 33 -14.32 -0.03 19.34
N TYR A 34 -15.06 1.09 19.34
CA TYR A 34 -14.72 2.23 18.48
C TYR A 34 -13.52 2.99 19.05
N TYR A 35 -12.79 3.60 18.13
CA TYR A 35 -11.60 4.38 18.45
C TYR A 35 -12.02 5.78 18.91
N ILE A 36 -11.74 6.11 20.16
CA ILE A 36 -12.07 7.41 20.73
C ILE A 36 -11.11 8.47 20.16
N PRO A 37 -11.62 9.57 19.58
CA PRO A 37 -10.78 10.65 19.05
C PRO A 37 -9.77 11.20 20.06
N GLY A 38 -8.56 11.50 19.60
CA GLY A 38 -7.46 12.02 20.43
C GLY A 38 -6.68 10.96 21.21
N HIS A 39 -7.07 9.68 21.13
CA HIS A 39 -6.28 8.58 21.68
C HIS A 39 -5.33 7.96 20.65
N ARG A 40 -4.25 7.35 21.16
CA ARG A 40 -3.19 6.73 20.34
C ARG A 40 -3.70 5.75 19.28
N ILE A 41 -4.71 4.95 19.59
CA ILE A 41 -5.28 3.98 18.62
C ILE A 41 -6.07 4.67 17.51
N HIS A 42 -6.83 5.72 17.83
CA HIS A 42 -7.52 6.55 16.86
C HIS A 42 -6.53 7.29 15.95
N ASP A 43 -5.46 7.84 16.52
CA ASP A 43 -4.45 8.56 15.75
C ASP A 43 -3.69 7.61 14.82
N ALA A 44 -3.38 6.39 15.29
CA ALA A 44 -2.80 5.35 14.45
C ALA A 44 -3.74 4.92 13.31
N PHE A 45 -5.05 4.78 13.60
CA PHE A 45 -6.07 4.47 12.61
C PHE A 45 -6.16 5.56 11.54
N THR A 46 -6.30 6.80 11.98
CA THR A 46 -6.39 7.98 11.11
C THR A 46 -5.13 8.13 10.25
N ASN A 47 -3.96 7.93 10.84
CA ASN A 47 -2.68 8.00 10.14
C ASN A 47 -2.61 6.97 8.99
N TYR A 48 -2.88 5.69 9.23
CA TYR A 48 -2.80 4.71 8.13
C TYR A 48 -3.86 4.98 7.05
N LYS A 49 -5.04 5.50 7.42
CA LYS A 49 -6.07 5.90 6.44
C LYS A 49 -5.69 7.13 5.64
N ASN A 50 -5.00 8.11 6.23
CA ASN A 50 -4.45 9.25 5.50
C ASN A 50 -3.38 8.79 4.50
N VAL A 51 -2.44 7.95 4.94
CA VAL A 51 -1.41 7.38 4.05
C VAL A 51 -2.02 6.53 2.94
N SER A 52 -3.12 5.82 3.21
CA SER A 52 -3.88 5.12 2.17
C SER A 52 -4.41 6.08 1.10
N ARG A 53 -4.93 7.25 1.49
CA ARG A 53 -5.40 8.28 0.55
C ARG A 53 -4.25 8.87 -0.26
N GLU A 54 -3.14 9.20 0.39
CA GLU A 54 -1.94 9.70 -0.29
C GLU A 54 -1.41 8.71 -1.34
N ALA A 55 -1.40 7.41 -1.02
CA ALA A 55 -1.07 6.37 -1.99
C ALA A 55 -2.07 6.34 -3.15
N SER A 56 -3.37 6.47 -2.89
CA SER A 56 -4.41 6.61 -3.93
C SER A 56 -4.10 7.71 -4.92
N ASP A 57 -3.80 8.89 -4.38
CA ASP A 57 -3.68 10.12 -5.15
C ASP A 57 -2.41 10.05 -6.00
N ALA A 58 -1.32 9.52 -5.44
CA ALA A 58 -0.08 9.29 -6.18
C ALA A 58 -0.26 8.28 -7.32
N CYS A 59 -0.95 7.16 -7.07
CA CYS A 59 -1.23 6.16 -8.09
C CYS A 59 -2.16 6.68 -9.19
N SER A 60 -3.18 7.45 -8.82
CA SER A 60 -4.12 8.07 -9.76
C SER A 60 -3.42 9.10 -10.63
N SER A 61 -2.59 9.97 -10.03
CA SER A 61 -1.78 10.95 -10.75
C SER A 61 -0.87 10.30 -11.78
N TYR A 62 -0.18 9.21 -11.41
CA TYR A 62 0.62 8.42 -12.34
C TYR A 62 -0.24 7.83 -13.47
N LYS A 63 -1.38 7.22 -13.14
CA LYS A 63 -2.27 6.57 -14.11
C LYS A 63 -2.83 7.55 -15.13
N ASP A 64 -3.22 8.73 -14.69
CA ASP A 64 -3.78 9.77 -15.57
C ASP A 64 -2.70 10.34 -16.49
N ALA A 65 -1.51 10.66 -15.95
CA ALA A 65 -0.37 11.04 -16.78
C ALA A 65 0.00 9.94 -17.80
N ALA A 66 0.01 8.68 -17.38
CA ALA A 66 0.32 7.54 -18.24
C ALA A 66 -0.76 7.28 -19.31
N ARG A 67 -2.01 7.76 -19.12
CA ARG A 67 -3.02 7.73 -20.18
C ARG A 67 -2.76 8.82 -21.21
N SER A 68 -2.42 10.02 -20.76
CA SER A 68 -2.17 11.17 -21.63
C SER A 68 -0.87 11.05 -22.44
N LEU A 69 0.11 10.31 -21.92
CA LEU A 69 1.45 10.18 -22.52
C LEU A 69 1.66 8.88 -23.31
N GLU A 70 0.63 8.04 -23.41
CA GLU A 70 0.65 6.79 -24.17
C GLU A 70 0.85 7.05 -25.66
N SER A 71 1.77 6.30 -26.28
CA SER A 71 2.00 6.35 -27.73
C SER A 71 0.96 5.52 -28.47
N ILE A 72 0.06 6.20 -29.19
CA ILE A 72 -1.02 5.58 -29.98
C ILE A 72 -0.63 5.60 -31.46
N LYS A 73 -1.08 4.59 -32.23
CA LYS A 73 -0.83 4.53 -33.68
C LYS A 73 -1.67 5.59 -34.43
N PRO A 74 -1.14 6.18 -35.52
CA PRO A 74 0.23 6.05 -36.02
C PRO A 74 1.24 6.75 -35.10
N TYR A 75 2.42 6.15 -34.92
CA TYR A 75 3.43 6.68 -34.00
C TYR A 75 4.09 7.96 -34.55
N ASP A 76 4.43 8.88 -33.65
CA ASP A 76 5.24 10.04 -33.98
C ASP A 76 6.64 9.59 -34.42
N THR A 77 7.00 9.96 -35.66
CA THR A 77 8.29 9.59 -36.25
C THR A 77 9.46 10.33 -35.58
N ASN A 78 9.21 11.50 -34.99
CA ASN A 78 10.23 12.29 -34.28
C ASN A 78 10.39 11.85 -32.82
N ASN A 79 9.43 11.10 -32.27
CA ASN A 79 9.43 10.63 -30.89
C ASN A 79 8.85 9.21 -30.80
N PRO A 80 9.50 8.21 -31.42
CA PRO A 80 8.97 6.87 -31.50
C PRO A 80 8.85 6.23 -30.11
N PRO A 81 7.88 5.31 -29.92
CA PRO A 81 7.80 4.52 -28.71
C PRO A 81 9.06 3.67 -28.51
N VAL A 82 9.46 3.47 -27.26
CA VAL A 82 10.49 2.52 -26.90
C VAL A 82 9.87 1.11 -26.88
N ASP A 83 10.53 0.13 -27.51
CA ASP A 83 10.00 -1.22 -27.86
C ASP A 83 9.24 -2.00 -26.77
N LYS A 84 9.39 -1.63 -25.49
CA LYS A 84 8.84 -2.39 -24.37
C LYS A 84 7.73 -1.65 -23.66
N HIS A 85 6.69 -2.41 -23.36
CA HIS A 85 5.51 -1.89 -22.70
C HIS A 85 5.75 -1.72 -21.20
N VAL A 86 5.22 -0.63 -20.64
CA VAL A 86 5.02 -0.45 -19.20
C VAL A 86 3.54 -0.62 -18.93
N HIS A 87 3.18 -1.62 -18.12
CA HIS A 87 1.78 -1.95 -17.86
C HIS A 87 0.94 -2.14 -19.15
N GLY A 88 1.51 -2.82 -20.14
CA GLY A 88 0.82 -3.07 -21.41
C GLY A 88 0.63 -1.83 -22.30
N ARG A 89 1.30 -0.72 -22.01
CA ARG A 89 1.26 0.52 -22.80
C ARG A 89 2.64 0.90 -23.32
N LEU A 90 2.68 1.52 -24.49
CA LEU A 90 3.90 2.03 -25.12
C LEU A 90 4.07 3.51 -24.81
N PHE A 91 5.31 3.91 -24.59
CA PHE A 91 5.68 5.28 -24.29
C PHE A 91 6.92 5.63 -25.10
N SER A 92 7.00 6.88 -25.54
CA SER A 92 8.23 7.42 -26.09
C SER A 92 9.24 7.70 -24.98
N ARG A 93 10.50 7.96 -25.35
CA ARG A 93 11.55 8.28 -24.38
C ARG A 93 11.18 9.49 -23.52
N ALA A 94 10.69 10.56 -24.16
CA ALA A 94 10.25 11.77 -23.45
C ALA A 94 9.09 11.47 -22.47
N SER A 95 8.15 10.61 -22.86
CA SER A 95 7.09 10.15 -21.96
C SER A 95 7.65 9.37 -20.76
N HIS A 96 8.67 8.52 -20.95
CA HIS A 96 9.32 7.83 -19.83
C HIS A 96 10.00 8.79 -18.85
N GLU A 97 10.69 9.83 -19.34
CA GLU A 97 11.32 10.87 -18.51
C GLU A 97 10.30 11.62 -17.64
N LEU A 98 9.12 11.93 -18.20
CA LEU A 98 8.03 12.57 -17.46
C LEU A 98 7.35 11.64 -16.46
N LEU A 99 7.20 10.36 -16.80
CA LEU A 99 6.49 9.37 -15.97
C LEU A 99 7.36 8.79 -14.85
N GLU A 100 8.68 8.75 -15.00
CA GLU A 100 9.60 8.23 -13.98
C GLU A 100 9.38 8.84 -12.58
N PRO A 101 9.40 10.18 -12.38
CA PRO A 101 9.20 10.75 -11.04
C PRO A 101 7.80 10.46 -10.48
N LEU A 102 6.77 10.38 -11.33
CA LEU A 102 5.41 10.05 -10.92
C LEU A 102 5.29 8.58 -10.49
N ALA A 103 5.87 7.66 -11.26
CA ALA A 103 5.95 6.24 -10.90
C ALA A 103 6.74 6.05 -9.60
N GLY A 104 7.83 6.80 -9.41
CA GLY A 104 8.60 6.80 -8.18
C GLY A 104 7.81 7.33 -6.98
N ASN A 105 6.99 8.37 -7.16
CA ASN A 105 6.11 8.86 -6.10
C ASN A 105 5.04 7.82 -5.72
N ALA A 106 4.37 7.24 -6.72
CA ALA A 106 3.39 6.18 -6.52
C ALA A 106 3.99 4.95 -5.80
N SER A 107 5.21 4.56 -6.19
CA SER A 107 5.94 3.45 -5.55
C SER A 107 6.23 3.74 -4.07
N ARG A 108 6.80 4.90 -3.75
CA ARG A 108 7.11 5.29 -2.36
C ARG A 108 5.87 5.40 -1.50
N ALA A 109 4.82 6.06 -1.99
CA ALA A 109 3.56 6.22 -1.26
C ALA A 109 2.88 4.87 -1.01
N SER A 110 2.83 4.00 -2.02
CA SER A 110 2.27 2.65 -1.88
C SER A 110 3.05 1.80 -0.88
N ARG A 111 4.39 1.84 -0.91
CA ARG A 111 5.22 1.11 0.05
C ARG A 111 5.00 1.61 1.48
N TYR A 112 4.99 2.92 1.66
CA TYR A 112 4.73 3.53 2.97
C TYR A 112 3.33 3.18 3.49
N HIS A 113 2.32 3.13 2.61
CA HIS A 113 0.98 2.64 2.96
C HIS A 113 1.00 1.19 3.44
N ALA A 114 1.66 0.28 2.71
CA ALA A 114 1.78 -1.12 3.11
C ALA A 114 2.43 -1.27 4.48
N GLU A 115 3.57 -0.59 4.72
CA GLU A 115 4.28 -0.58 6.01
C GLU A 115 3.40 -0.07 7.17
N ARG A 116 2.60 0.98 6.94
CA ARG A 116 1.70 1.52 7.97
C ARG A 116 0.55 0.58 8.27
N ARG A 117 0.06 -0.13 7.28
CA ARG A 117 -1.01 -1.12 7.45
C ARG A 117 -0.50 -2.36 8.18
N ASP A 118 0.69 -2.85 7.83
CA ASP A 118 1.38 -3.91 8.57
C ASP A 118 1.54 -3.55 10.05
N SER A 119 2.05 -2.34 10.31
CA SER A 119 2.26 -1.86 11.68
C SER A 119 0.96 -1.75 12.48
N PHE A 120 -0.11 -1.25 11.85
CA PHE A 120 -1.42 -1.14 12.50
C PHE A 120 -2.00 -2.53 12.79
N ASN A 121 -2.01 -3.43 11.81
CA ASN A 121 -2.55 -4.78 11.96
C ASN A 121 -1.78 -5.57 13.01
N ALA A 122 -0.44 -5.53 12.99
CA ALA A 122 0.38 -6.24 13.97
C ALA A 122 0.14 -5.75 15.40
N ARG A 123 -0.09 -4.44 15.59
CA ARG A 123 -0.28 -3.85 16.92
C ARG A 123 -1.68 -4.04 17.48
N TYR A 124 -2.68 -3.98 16.61
CA TYR A 124 -4.10 -3.95 16.99
C TYR A 124 -4.87 -5.19 16.52
N ALA A 125 -4.17 -6.29 16.17
CA ALA A 125 -4.78 -7.56 15.80
C ALA A 125 -5.88 -8.03 16.79
N PRO A 126 -5.68 -8.02 18.12
CA PRO A 126 -6.73 -8.45 19.06
C PRO A 126 -7.99 -7.59 18.98
N VAL A 127 -7.84 -6.28 18.71
CA VAL A 127 -8.97 -5.36 18.55
C VAL A 127 -9.68 -5.65 17.23
N LEU A 128 -8.93 -5.90 16.15
CA LEU A 128 -9.49 -6.23 14.84
C LEU A 128 -10.20 -7.59 14.85
N GLU A 129 -9.67 -8.57 15.57
CA GLU A 129 -10.28 -9.89 15.76
C GLU A 129 -11.58 -9.78 16.54
N ALA A 130 -11.58 -9.04 17.66
CA ALA A 130 -12.80 -8.81 18.44
C ALA A 130 -13.88 -8.02 17.69
N LYS A 131 -13.48 -7.24 16.67
CA LYS A 131 -14.39 -6.53 15.76
C LYS A 131 -14.81 -7.36 14.55
N GLY A 132 -14.30 -8.59 14.38
CA GLY A 132 -14.54 -9.41 13.19
C GLY A 132 -13.95 -8.83 11.89
N GLN A 133 -12.95 -7.94 12.00
CA GLN A 133 -12.38 -7.17 10.88
C GLN A 133 -10.98 -7.63 10.46
N TYR A 134 -10.36 -8.53 11.23
CA TYR A 134 -8.97 -8.91 11.02
C TYR A 134 -8.72 -9.52 9.63
N GLU A 135 -9.57 -10.44 9.17
CA GLU A 135 -9.42 -11.10 7.86
C GLU A 135 -9.44 -10.09 6.71
N GLY A 136 -10.40 -9.16 6.72
CA GLY A 136 -10.48 -8.09 5.73
C GLY A 136 -9.23 -7.22 5.72
N HIS A 137 -8.71 -6.89 6.91
CA HIS A 137 -7.48 -6.14 7.08
C HIS A 137 -6.23 -6.86 6.56
N ILE A 138 -6.18 -8.20 6.62
CA ILE A 138 -5.07 -8.99 6.06
C ILE A 138 -5.10 -8.99 4.53
N LEU A 139 -6.26 -9.20 3.92
CA LEU A 139 -6.42 -9.14 2.45
C LEU A 139 -6.02 -7.77 1.91
N GLU A 140 -6.42 -6.73 2.63
CA GLU A 140 -6.10 -5.35 2.35
C GLU A 140 -4.59 -5.02 2.46
N VAL A 141 -3.86 -5.68 3.37
CA VAL A 141 -2.39 -5.60 3.47
C VAL A 141 -1.74 -6.25 2.26
N GLU A 142 -2.17 -7.46 1.89
CA GLU A 142 -1.64 -8.17 0.73
C GLU A 142 -1.80 -7.33 -0.55
N GLN A 143 -2.97 -6.73 -0.75
CA GLN A 143 -3.23 -5.83 -1.87
C GLN A 143 -2.30 -4.62 -1.85
N ALA A 144 -2.04 -4.01 -0.68
CA ALA A 144 -1.12 -2.88 -0.57
C ALA A 144 0.31 -3.26 -1.00
N HIS A 145 0.80 -4.43 -0.60
CA HIS A 145 2.11 -4.96 -1.02
C HIS A 145 2.15 -5.24 -2.53
N VAL A 146 1.11 -5.85 -3.09
CA VAL A 146 1.01 -6.09 -4.54
C VAL A 146 1.06 -4.77 -5.31
N CYS A 147 0.33 -3.75 -4.86
CA CYS A 147 0.37 -2.41 -5.43
C CYS A 147 1.78 -1.79 -5.35
N ALA A 148 2.42 -1.82 -4.17
CA ALA A 148 3.76 -1.28 -3.97
C ALA A 148 4.79 -1.92 -4.92
N ASN A 149 4.76 -3.25 -5.03
CA ASN A 149 5.63 -4.00 -5.93
C ASN A 149 5.38 -3.68 -7.40
N ARG A 150 4.11 -3.48 -7.78
CA ARG A 150 3.75 -3.10 -9.15
C ARG A 150 4.32 -1.73 -9.52
N HIS A 151 4.13 -0.73 -8.67
CA HIS A 151 4.64 0.63 -8.93
C HIS A 151 6.17 0.70 -8.86
N ALA A 152 6.82 -0.11 -8.02
CA ALA A 152 8.28 -0.25 -8.05
C ALA A 152 8.78 -0.76 -9.41
N LYS A 153 8.12 -1.77 -9.99
CA LYS A 153 8.44 -2.26 -11.34
C LYS A 153 8.21 -1.19 -12.41
N HIS A 154 7.11 -0.43 -12.32
CA HIS A 154 6.85 0.65 -13.28
C HIS A 154 7.94 1.72 -13.20
N GLN A 155 8.33 2.13 -11.99
CA GLN A 155 9.42 3.08 -11.79
C GLN A 155 10.72 2.57 -12.40
N GLU A 156 11.09 1.31 -12.11
CA GLU A 156 12.31 0.71 -12.67
C GLU A 156 12.28 0.71 -14.21
N GLN A 157 11.14 0.35 -14.80
CA GLN A 157 10.97 0.37 -16.25
C GLN A 157 11.11 1.79 -16.80
N HIS A 158 10.40 2.78 -16.26
CA HIS A 158 10.53 4.17 -16.69
C HIS A 158 11.97 4.67 -16.57
N HIS A 159 12.62 4.43 -15.44
CA HIS A 159 14.02 4.79 -15.21
C HIS A 159 14.96 4.17 -16.25
N ARG A 160 14.76 2.89 -16.59
CA ARG A 160 15.58 2.19 -17.58
C ARG A 160 15.46 2.82 -18.98
N TYR A 161 14.27 3.27 -19.36
CA TYR A 161 14.03 3.83 -20.69
C TYR A 161 14.32 5.35 -20.77
N SER A 162 14.18 6.09 -19.67
CA SER A 162 14.56 7.51 -19.58
C SER A 162 16.08 7.71 -19.59
N SER A 163 16.80 6.90 -18.79
CA SER A 163 18.26 6.98 -18.64
C SER A 163 19.06 6.53 -19.87
N GLY A 164 18.41 5.95 -20.88
CA GLY A 164 19.07 5.45 -22.09
C GLY A 164 19.90 4.17 -21.87
N MET A 165 19.75 3.48 -20.73
CA MET A 165 20.41 2.18 -20.46
C MET A 165 19.93 1.05 -21.37
N LEU A 166 18.83 1.24 -22.09
CA LEU A 166 18.48 0.46 -23.27
C LEU A 166 18.51 1.39 -24.48
N GLN A 167 19.64 1.45 -25.18
CA GLN A 167 19.60 1.62 -26.63
C GLN A 167 19.48 0.22 -27.25
N PRO A 168 18.32 -0.19 -27.76
CA PRO A 168 18.32 -1.11 -28.89
C PRO A 168 18.99 -0.37 -30.05
N THR A 169 20.08 -0.94 -30.52
CA THR A 169 20.70 -0.66 -31.81
C THR A 169 19.65 -0.73 -32.92
N HIS A 170 19.01 0.38 -33.27
CA HIS A 170 18.55 0.56 -34.64
C HIS A 170 19.77 0.87 -35.50
N GLN A 171 20.57 -0.17 -35.78
CA GLN A 171 21.38 -0.15 -36.98
C GLN A 171 20.40 -0.12 -38.15
N ASN A 172 20.30 1.07 -38.75
CA ASN A 172 19.87 1.31 -40.12
C ASN A 172 20.14 0.10 -41.03
N HIS A 173 19.12 -0.70 -41.31
CA HIS A 173 19.08 -1.46 -42.56
C HIS A 173 18.41 -0.57 -43.62
N HIS A 174 19.09 0.53 -43.93
CA HIS A 174 18.99 1.21 -45.22
C HIS A 174 20.39 1.17 -45.83
N GLN A 175 20.77 0.02 -46.37
CA GLN A 175 21.74 -0.02 -47.45
C GLN A 175 21.14 -0.74 -48.64
N GLN A 176 21.00 0.06 -49.69
CA GLN A 176 20.84 -0.34 -51.08
C GLN A 176 21.90 -1.38 -51.43
N GLY A 177 21.50 -2.45 -52.13
CA GLY A 177 22.40 -3.52 -52.55
C GLY A 177 21.81 -4.30 -53.71
N SER A 178 21.85 -3.69 -54.88
CA SER A 178 21.57 -4.30 -56.18
C SER A 178 22.61 -5.38 -56.52
N TYR A 179 22.16 -6.53 -57.02
CA TYR A 179 22.83 -7.54 -57.87
C TYR A 179 24.21 -8.10 -57.43
N TYR A 180 24.28 -9.41 -57.12
CA TYR A 180 24.98 -10.42 -57.95
C TYR A 180 24.66 -11.85 -57.46
N ALA A 181 24.66 -12.77 -58.41
CA ALA A 181 24.42 -14.20 -58.29
C ALA A 181 25.53 -14.95 -57.53
N GLY A 182 25.21 -16.12 -56.95
CA GLY A 182 26.22 -17.15 -56.62
C GLY A 182 25.96 -17.95 -55.34
N ASP A 183 25.51 -19.18 -55.54
CA ASP A 183 25.70 -20.41 -54.74
C ASP A 183 25.11 -20.62 -53.33
N PRO A 184 24.52 -21.82 -53.08
CA PRO A 184 24.05 -22.25 -51.77
C PRO A 184 25.08 -23.14 -51.03
N TRP A 185 24.88 -23.24 -49.71
CA TRP A 185 25.51 -24.12 -48.73
C TRP A 185 26.77 -23.59 -48.02
N LEU A 186 26.61 -23.32 -46.72
CA LEU A 186 27.46 -23.92 -45.68
C LEU A 186 26.80 -23.82 -44.30
N HIS A 187 26.75 -24.96 -43.64
CA HIS A 187 26.40 -25.17 -42.24
C HIS A 187 27.15 -24.24 -41.29
N LEU A 188 26.47 -23.72 -40.26
CA LEU A 188 27.09 -23.46 -38.97
C LEU A 188 26.12 -23.70 -37.81
N GLN A 189 26.62 -24.53 -36.90
CA GLN A 189 25.99 -25.08 -35.70
C GLN A 189 25.58 -23.98 -34.71
N GLN A 190 24.42 -24.14 -34.09
CA GLN A 190 24.07 -23.43 -32.87
C GLN A 190 24.91 -23.98 -31.70
N PRO A 191 25.55 -23.13 -30.87
CA PRO A 191 25.99 -23.57 -29.55
C PRO A 191 24.78 -23.62 -28.58
N PRO A 192 24.79 -24.54 -27.60
CA PRO A 192 23.72 -24.66 -26.62
C PRO A 192 23.67 -23.45 -25.68
N VAL A 193 22.45 -22.96 -25.44
CA VAL A 193 22.14 -21.93 -24.45
C VAL A 193 22.41 -22.50 -23.06
N SER A 194 23.44 -22.00 -22.39
CA SER A 194 23.70 -22.29 -20.98
C SER A 194 22.81 -21.38 -20.13
N LEU A 195 21.78 -21.95 -19.50
CA LEU A 195 20.97 -21.29 -18.47
C LEU A 195 21.79 -21.21 -17.17
N SER A 196 22.59 -20.15 -17.02
CA SER A 196 23.13 -19.77 -15.71
C SER A 196 22.03 -19.10 -14.89
N TYR A 197 21.42 -19.88 -13.98
CA TYR A 197 20.59 -19.36 -12.89
C TYR A 197 21.45 -18.41 -12.04
N VAL A 198 21.15 -17.11 -12.11
CA VAL A 198 21.63 -16.16 -11.10
C VAL A 198 20.79 -16.38 -9.85
N GLN A 199 21.34 -17.15 -8.92
CA GLN A 199 20.82 -17.31 -7.57
C GLN A 199 20.96 -15.97 -6.85
N GLN A 200 19.85 -15.25 -6.66
CA GLN A 200 19.88 -14.05 -5.82
C GLN A 200 20.19 -14.46 -4.38
N PRO A 201 21.11 -13.78 -3.68
CA PRO A 201 21.36 -14.07 -2.28
C PRO A 201 20.12 -13.70 -1.45
N LEU A 202 19.65 -14.66 -0.66
CA LEU A 202 18.73 -14.44 0.46
C LEU A 202 19.36 -13.41 1.39
N VAL A 203 18.83 -12.18 1.37
CA VAL A 203 19.12 -11.18 2.40
C VAL A 203 18.41 -11.65 3.67
N GLN A 204 19.14 -12.35 4.54
CA GLN A 204 18.72 -12.55 5.92
C GLN A 204 18.75 -11.19 6.61
N TYR A 205 17.58 -10.65 6.93
CA TYR A 205 17.47 -9.54 7.87
C TYR A 205 17.76 -10.09 9.27
N PRO A 206 18.77 -9.58 10.00
CA PRO A 206 18.96 -9.97 11.39
C PRO A 206 17.73 -9.52 12.18
N TYR A 207 17.16 -10.47 12.92
CA TYR A 207 16.12 -10.20 13.92
C TYR A 207 16.73 -9.31 15.00
N VAL A 208 16.51 -8.00 14.90
CA VAL A 208 16.90 -7.06 15.95
C VAL A 208 15.93 -7.28 17.11
N GLN A 209 16.39 -7.97 18.17
CA GLN A 209 15.66 -8.02 19.42
C GLN A 209 15.43 -6.58 19.91
N PRO A 210 14.20 -6.22 20.29
CA PRO A 210 13.96 -4.93 20.91
C PRO A 210 14.78 -4.85 22.21
N PRO A 211 15.43 -3.71 22.50
CA PRO A 211 16.17 -3.56 23.74
C PRO A 211 15.21 -3.73 24.93
N TYR A 212 15.61 -4.58 25.87
CA TYR A 212 15.02 -4.66 27.20
C TYR A 212 15.00 -3.25 27.80
N ALA A 213 13.81 -2.73 28.08
CA ALA A 213 13.65 -1.54 28.89
C ALA A 213 14.14 -1.86 30.32
N PRO A 214 15.12 -1.13 30.88
CA PRO A 214 15.47 -1.28 32.28
C PRO A 214 14.29 -0.83 33.13
N ALA A 215 14.01 -1.59 34.19
CA ALA A 215 13.06 -1.22 35.23
C ALA A 215 13.45 0.14 35.83
N GLN A 216 12.64 1.16 35.56
CA GLN A 216 12.72 2.45 36.24
C GLN A 216 12.18 2.27 37.66
N GLN A 217 13.11 2.21 38.62
CA GLN A 217 12.82 2.45 40.03
C GLN A 217 12.47 3.92 40.24
N GLY A 218 11.35 4.16 40.94
CA GLY A 218 11.14 5.30 41.82
C GLY A 218 11.15 6.70 41.21
N TYR A 219 9.98 7.16 40.75
CA TYR A 219 9.66 8.59 40.77
C TYR A 219 8.36 8.81 41.56
N ALA A 220 8.46 9.69 42.56
CA ALA A 220 7.36 10.16 43.39
C ALA A 220 6.32 10.92 42.54
N PRO A 221 5.02 10.88 42.91
CA PRO A 221 3.97 11.53 42.16
C PRO A 221 4.03 13.06 42.31
N ASN A 222 4.10 13.78 41.18
CA ASN A 222 3.92 15.22 41.12
C ASN A 222 2.44 15.59 41.37
N GLN A 223 2.22 16.52 42.30
CA GLN A 223 0.95 16.98 42.87
C GLN A 223 0.01 17.77 41.93
N TRP A 224 0.07 17.60 40.59
CA TRP A 224 -0.77 18.37 39.67
C TRP A 224 -1.99 17.63 39.09
N GLN A 225 -2.32 16.43 39.58
CA GLN A 225 -3.47 15.64 39.12
C GLN A 225 -4.62 15.48 40.13
N GLN A 226 -4.56 16.16 41.30
CA GLN A 226 -5.62 16.05 42.31
C GLN A 226 -6.70 17.15 42.28
N GLU A 227 -6.64 18.14 41.39
CA GLU A 227 -7.59 19.27 41.38
C GLU A 227 -8.70 19.21 40.32
N GLN A 228 -8.92 18.06 39.64
CA GLN A 228 -10.01 17.93 38.65
C GLN A 228 -11.12 16.96 39.07
N TYR A 229 -11.07 16.39 40.28
CA TYR A 229 -12.11 15.47 40.79
C TYR A 229 -13.01 16.06 41.89
N ALA A 230 -12.92 17.37 42.15
CA ALA A 230 -13.69 18.01 43.21
C ALA A 230 -14.53 19.18 42.66
N THR A 231 -15.51 18.90 41.82
CA THR A 231 -16.77 19.65 41.68
C THR A 231 -17.65 18.97 40.63
N HIS A 232 -18.97 19.06 40.81
CA HIS A 232 -20.07 18.49 40.00
C HIS A 232 -20.74 17.26 40.60
N GLN A 233 -21.33 17.50 41.77
CA GLN A 233 -22.45 16.74 42.30
C GLN A 233 -23.70 17.65 42.28
N TRP A 234 -24.75 17.15 41.61
CA TRP A 234 -26.19 17.55 41.60
C TRP A 234 -26.66 18.81 40.86
N SER A 235 -27.41 18.60 39.77
CA SER A 235 -28.85 18.93 39.76
C SER A 235 -29.60 18.16 38.65
N HIS A 236 -30.53 17.30 39.05
CA HIS A 236 -31.60 16.82 38.19
C HIS A 236 -32.47 18.01 37.77
N GLN A 237 -32.53 18.31 36.47
CA GLN A 237 -33.68 18.99 35.88
C GLN A 237 -34.11 18.26 34.62
N GLN A 238 -35.37 17.84 34.64
CA GLN A 238 -36.10 17.30 33.52
C GLN A 238 -36.25 18.38 32.45
N TYR A 239 -35.80 18.09 31.24
CA TYR A 239 -36.35 18.69 30.04
C TYR A 239 -36.71 17.59 29.06
N GLY A 240 -38.01 17.52 28.76
CA GLY A 240 -38.53 16.74 27.67
C GLY A 240 -38.36 17.45 26.33
N TYR A 241 -38.63 16.65 25.31
CA TYR A 241 -38.93 16.94 23.90
C TYR A 241 -37.84 16.75 22.84
N ALA A 242 -38.31 16.03 21.81
CA ALA A 242 -37.88 15.95 20.43
C ALA A 242 -36.70 15.01 20.11
N THR A 243 -37.08 13.73 19.94
CA THR A 243 -36.43 12.78 19.03
C THR A 243 -36.28 13.39 17.63
N ASN A 244 -35.06 13.85 17.32
CA ASN A 244 -34.56 13.88 15.95
C ASN A 244 -33.20 13.17 15.97
N GLN A 245 -33.26 11.84 16.02
CA GLN A 245 -32.11 11.03 15.69
C GLN A 245 -31.90 11.16 14.18
N GLN A 246 -31.09 12.13 13.80
CA GLN A 246 -30.39 12.06 12.53
C GLN A 246 -29.37 10.92 12.71
N PRO A 247 -29.44 9.83 11.91
CA PRO A 247 -28.46 8.78 12.01
C PRO A 247 -27.06 9.37 11.80
N PRO A 248 -26.03 8.87 12.49
CA PRO A 248 -24.66 9.27 12.20
C PRO A 248 -24.40 9.08 10.70
N PRO A 249 -23.61 9.96 10.06
CA PRO A 249 -23.28 9.82 8.66
C PRO A 249 -22.79 8.39 8.44
N GLN A 250 -23.54 7.65 7.64
CA GLN A 250 -23.13 6.37 7.10
C GLN A 250 -21.81 6.66 6.38
N PHE A 251 -20.68 6.39 7.04
CA PHE A 251 -19.39 6.35 6.38
C PHE A 251 -19.54 5.29 5.32
N GLY A 252 -19.85 5.72 4.11
CA GLY A 252 -20.01 4.85 2.97
C GLY A 252 -18.79 3.94 2.95
N TYR A 253 -19.05 2.63 3.00
CA TYR A 253 -18.06 1.63 2.70
C TYR A 253 -17.59 1.94 1.27
N VAL A 254 -16.56 2.75 1.14
CA VAL A 254 -15.79 2.86 -0.09
C VAL A 254 -15.32 1.44 -0.32
N THR A 255 -15.89 0.76 -1.29
CA THR A 255 -15.49 -0.58 -1.67
C THR A 255 -14.03 -0.50 -2.09
N TYR A 256 -13.13 -0.95 -1.21
CA TYR A 256 -11.66 -0.90 -1.38
C TYR A 256 -11.16 -1.93 -2.42
N GLY A 257 -11.93 -2.18 -3.49
CA GLY A 257 -11.59 -3.15 -4.55
C GLY A 257 -10.90 -2.57 -5.78
N GLY A 258 -10.64 -1.25 -5.81
CA GLY A 258 -10.20 -0.54 -7.03
C GLY A 258 -8.71 -0.18 -7.11
N TRP A 259 -7.91 -0.47 -6.09
CA TRP A 259 -6.62 0.20 -5.87
C TRP A 259 -5.49 -0.26 -6.79
N CYS A 260 -5.56 -1.50 -7.30
CA CYS A 260 -4.51 -2.09 -8.15
C CYS A 260 -5.08 -2.59 -9.50
N TRP A 261 -5.68 -1.70 -10.29
CA TRP A 261 -6.03 -2.00 -11.69
C TRP A 261 -5.18 -1.17 -12.65
#